data_AF-A0AA50RFK8-F1
#
_entry.id   AF-A0AA50RFK8-F1
#
_cell.length_a   1.000
_cell.length_b   1.000
_cell.length_c   1.000
_cell.angle_alpha   90.00
_cell.angle_beta   90.00
_cell.angle_gamma   90.00
#
_symmetry.space_group_name_H-M   'P 1'
#
loop_
_entity.id
_entity.type
_entity.pdbx_description
1 polymer ?
#
loop_
_entity_poly.entity_id
_entity_poly.type
_entity_poly.pdbx_seq_one_letter_code
_entity_poly.pdbx_strand_id
1 'polypeptide(L)'
;FFDRDMDVDLDPFANVGMGTRQTGPGAAYRSHSFNFHGSPNRKERTQDPPIEHDLYMSLEDIARGCVKKMKISRRVIQPDGTSKKEDKVLTIHV
;
A
#
# COMPACT_ATOMS: atom_id res chain seq x y z
N PHE A 1 45.95 -11.76 -26.69
CA PHE A 1 45.83 -11.39 -25.27
C PHE A 1 44.36 -11.03 -25.03
N PHE A 2 43.66 -11.90 -24.29
CA PHE A 2 42.32 -11.77 -23.67
C PHE A 2 41.10 -11.39 -24.54
N ASP A 3 40.47 -12.40 -25.15
CA ASP A 3 39.01 -12.39 -25.42
C ASP A 3 38.35 -13.41 -24.50
N ARG A 4 38.15 -12.99 -23.26
CA ARG A 4 37.47 -13.77 -22.22
C ARG A 4 36.03 -13.29 -22.14
N ASP A 5 35.13 -14.11 -22.65
CA ASP A 5 33.82 -14.42 -22.07
C ASP A 5 33.01 -13.21 -21.58
N MET A 6 32.27 -12.57 -22.50
CA MET A 6 31.11 -11.75 -22.13
C MET A 6 29.88 -12.66 -22.14
N ASP A 7 29.42 -12.96 -20.93
CA ASP A 7 28.34 -13.88 -20.57
C ASP A 7 27.10 -13.81 -21.46
N VAL A 8 26.88 -14.86 -22.25
CA VAL A 8 25.65 -15.10 -23.04
C VAL A 8 24.76 -16.16 -22.37
N ASP A 9 24.87 -16.30 -21.05
CA ASP A 9 24.25 -17.40 -20.29
C ASP A 9 23.14 -16.97 -19.32
N LEU A 10 22.50 -15.82 -19.53
CA LEU A 10 21.30 -15.48 -18.74
C LEU A 10 20.34 -14.49 -19.38
N ASP A 11 19.92 -14.73 -20.63
CA ASP A 11 18.85 -13.92 -21.24
C ASP A 11 17.54 -14.74 -21.39
N PRO A 12 16.57 -14.61 -20.44
CA PRO A 12 15.32 -15.38 -20.43
C PRO A 12 14.34 -15.00 -21.56
N PHE A 13 14.74 -14.10 -22.47
CA PHE A 13 13.93 -13.62 -23.60
C PHE A 13 14.31 -14.22 -24.95
N ALA A 14 15.42 -14.98 -25.08
CA ALA A 14 15.85 -15.53 -26.36
C ALA A 14 14.98 -16.69 -26.89
N ASN A 15 14.06 -17.24 -26.08
CA ASN A 15 13.26 -18.41 -26.45
C ASN A 15 11.81 -18.08 -26.87
N VAL A 16 11.47 -16.80 -27.08
CA VAL A 16 10.14 -16.38 -27.58
C VAL A 16 10.20 -16.15 -29.09
N GLY A 17 10.53 -17.20 -29.83
CA GLY A 17 10.56 -17.20 -31.28
C GLY A 17 10.47 -18.61 -31.85
N MET A 18 9.26 -18.99 -32.28
CA MET A 18 8.95 -20.14 -33.15
C MET A 18 9.08 -21.57 -32.56
N GLY A 19 7.95 -22.28 -32.52
CA GLY A 19 7.94 -23.73 -32.73
C GLY A 19 7.40 -24.59 -31.59
N THR A 20 6.09 -24.79 -31.60
CA THR A 20 5.38 -26.05 -31.31
C THR A 20 6.22 -27.19 -30.70
N ARG A 21 6.23 -27.40 -29.37
CA ARG A 21 6.37 -28.74 -28.74
C ARG A 21 5.72 -28.83 -27.36
N GLN A 22 4.78 -29.78 -27.29
CA GLN A 22 4.40 -30.58 -26.11
C GLN A 22 3.38 -29.99 -25.13
N THR A 23 2.13 -30.08 -25.55
CA THR A 23 1.01 -30.54 -24.70
C THR A 23 1.42 -31.83 -23.99
N GLY A 24 1.80 -31.74 -22.72
CA GLY A 24 2.01 -32.89 -21.83
C GLY A 24 0.72 -33.26 -21.08
N PRO A 25 0.40 -34.55 -20.90
CA PRO A 25 -0.80 -34.98 -20.18
C PRO A 25 -0.56 -34.84 -18.68
N GLY A 26 -0.80 -33.65 -18.15
CA GLY A 26 -0.54 -33.36 -16.74
C GLY A 26 -0.84 -31.93 -16.30
N ALA A 27 -1.57 -31.15 -17.11
CA ALA A 27 -2.04 -29.83 -16.71
C ALA A 27 -3.11 -29.98 -15.63
N ALA A 28 -2.63 -30.17 -14.40
CA ALA A 28 -3.40 -30.19 -13.18
C ALA A 28 -4.36 -29.02 -13.17
N TYR A 29 -5.63 -29.36 -12.92
CA TYR A 29 -6.70 -28.56 -12.37
C TYR A 29 -6.21 -27.25 -11.73
N ARG A 30 -5.98 -26.22 -12.54
CA ARG A 30 -5.91 -24.84 -12.03
C ARG A 30 -7.37 -24.43 -11.85
N SER A 31 -7.93 -24.81 -10.71
CA SER A 31 -9.22 -24.33 -10.23
C SER A 31 -9.29 -22.82 -10.47
N HIS A 32 -10.26 -22.41 -11.28
CA HIS A 32 -10.53 -21.03 -11.63
C HIS A 32 -10.65 -20.16 -10.37
N SER A 33 -9.57 -19.47 -10.00
CA SER A 33 -9.62 -18.37 -9.05
C SER A 33 -9.92 -17.08 -9.82
N PHE A 34 -11.19 -16.73 -9.89
CA PHE A 34 -11.69 -15.49 -10.49
C PHE A 34 -11.31 -14.27 -9.63
N ASN A 35 -10.03 -13.90 -9.58
CA ASN A 35 -9.58 -12.67 -8.91
C ASN A 35 -8.63 -11.85 -9.79
N PHE A 36 -8.86 -11.80 -11.10
CA PHE A 36 -8.01 -11.00 -11.99
C PHE A 36 -8.80 -10.13 -12.95
N HIS A 37 -9.26 -8.97 -12.47
CA HIS A 37 -9.51 -7.77 -13.28
C HIS A 37 -9.24 -6.48 -12.48
N GLY A 38 -8.09 -6.43 -11.80
CA GLY A 38 -7.52 -5.18 -11.27
C GLY A 38 -6.26 -4.84 -12.05
N SER A 39 -6.24 -3.69 -12.74
CA SER A 39 -5.07 -3.17 -13.46
C SER A 39 -3.76 -3.33 -12.65
N PRO A 40 -2.66 -3.83 -13.26
CA PRO A 40 -1.42 -4.17 -12.56
C PRO A 40 -0.64 -2.95 -12.04
N ASN A 41 -1.17 -1.73 -12.17
CA ASN A 41 -0.44 -0.49 -11.91
C ASN A 41 -0.98 0.34 -10.74
N ARG A 42 -1.96 -0.16 -9.99
CA ARG A 42 -2.41 0.52 -8.77
C ARG A 42 -1.53 0.07 -7.61
N LYS A 43 -0.36 0.72 -7.45
CA LYS A 43 0.40 0.65 -6.19
C LYS A 43 -0.61 0.90 -5.07
N GLU A 44 -0.84 -0.10 -4.22
CA GLU A 44 -1.68 0.07 -3.03
C GLU A 44 -1.15 1.29 -2.28
N ARG A 45 -2.07 2.20 -1.92
CA ARG A 45 -1.68 3.37 -1.13
C ARG A 45 -1.30 2.83 0.24
N THR A 46 0.00 2.76 0.52
CA THR A 46 0.50 2.42 1.84
C THR A 46 -0.08 3.40 2.84
N GLN A 47 -0.77 2.87 3.85
CA GLN A 47 -1.29 3.68 4.94
C GLN A 47 -0.12 4.16 5.81
N ASP A 48 -0.14 5.43 6.17
CA ASP A 48 0.81 5.98 7.14
C ASP A 48 0.64 5.30 8.51
N PRO A 49 1.70 5.20 9.33
CA PRO A 49 1.57 4.68 10.69
C PRO A 49 0.61 5.56 11.53
N PRO A 50 0.01 5.00 12.59
CA PRO A 50 -0.80 5.77 13.53
C PRO A 50 -0.02 6.92 14.19
N ILE A 51 -0.73 8.01 14.51
CA ILE A 51 -0.18 9.14 15.28
C ILE A 51 -0.72 9.03 16.71
N GLU A 52 0.18 8.95 17.68
CA GLU A 52 -0.14 8.83 19.11
C GLU A 52 0.12 10.15 19.85
N HIS A 53 -0.80 10.53 20.74
CA HIS A 53 -0.69 11.73 21.57
C HIS A 53 -1.27 11.46 22.96
N ASP A 54 -0.52 11.86 24.00
CA ASP A 54 -0.97 11.72 25.38
C ASP A 54 -2.09 12.69 25.72
N LEU A 55 -3.10 12.18 26.43
CA LEU A 55 -4.23 12.95 26.92
C LEU A 55 -4.10 13.14 28.43
N TYR A 56 -3.50 14.25 28.85
CA TYR A 56 -3.35 14.59 30.26
C TYR A 56 -4.68 14.97 30.91
N MET A 57 -4.97 14.34 32.06
CA MET A 57 -6.16 14.54 32.87
C MET A 57 -5.83 14.52 34.36
N SER A 58 -6.62 15.24 35.15
CA SER A 58 -6.58 15.13 36.61
C SER A 58 -7.49 14.00 37.11
N LEU A 59 -7.35 13.62 38.39
CA LEU A 59 -8.22 12.62 39.00
C LEU A 59 -9.67 13.11 39.11
N GLU A 60 -9.88 14.41 39.30
CA GLU A 60 -11.20 15.03 39.38
C GLU A 60 -11.93 14.97 38.03
N ASP A 61 -11.21 15.21 36.93
CA ASP A 61 -11.74 15.10 35.56
C ASP A 61 -12.22 13.66 35.28
N ILE A 62 -11.46 12.66 35.73
CA ILE A 62 -11.84 11.25 35.61
C ILE A 62 -13.05 10.93 36.48
N ALA A 63 -13.05 11.40 37.73
CA ALA A 63 -14.08 11.07 38.70
C ALA A 63 -15.45 11.66 38.34
N ARG A 64 -15.48 12.83 37.70
CA ARG A 64 -16.72 13.54 37.33
C ARG A 64 -17.09 13.39 35.86
N GLY A 65 -16.20 12.85 35.05
CA GLY A 65 -16.26 12.92 33.59
C GLY A 65 -15.91 14.31 33.08
N CYS A 66 -15.30 14.37 31.89
CA CYS A 66 -14.92 15.63 31.27
C CYS A 66 -14.99 15.54 29.73
N VAL A 67 -14.94 16.71 29.07
CA VAL A 67 -14.87 16.78 27.61
C VAL A 67 -13.58 17.46 27.20
N LYS A 68 -12.67 16.71 26.58
CA LYS A 68 -11.41 17.25 26.06
C LYS A 68 -11.56 17.55 24.57
N LYS A 69 -11.16 18.75 24.15
CA LYS A 69 -11.10 19.15 22.75
C LYS A 69 -9.66 19.23 22.29
N MET A 70 -9.33 18.53 21.20
CA MET A 70 -8.00 18.52 20.60
C MET A 70 -8.09 19.02 19.15
N LYS A 71 -7.18 19.89 18.74
CA LYS A 71 -7.11 20.35 17.35
C LYS A 71 -6.14 19.48 16.56
N ILE A 72 -6.63 18.86 15.50
CA ILE A 72 -5.84 18.11 14.52
C ILE A 72 -5.67 18.98 13.28
N SER A 73 -4.44 19.40 13.00
CA SER A 73 -4.08 20.10 11.78
C SER A 73 -3.45 19.12 10.79
N ARG A 74 -4.02 18.97 9.59
CA ARG A 74 -3.50 18.05 8.56
C ARG A 74 -3.45 18.70 7.18
N ARG A 75 -2.65 18.14 6.27
CA ARG A 75 -2.65 18.50 4.85
C ARG A 75 -3.62 17.58 4.11
N VAL A 76 -4.56 18.14 3.37
CA VAL A 76 -5.56 17.43 2.57
C VAL A 76 -5.30 17.70 1.10
N ILE A 77 -5.24 16.64 0.30
CA ILE A 77 -5.15 16.74 -1.16
C ILE A 77 -6.54 17.02 -1.70
N GLN A 78 -6.66 18.12 -2.45
CA GLN A 78 -7.89 18.55 -3.07
C GLN A 78 -8.11 17.82 -4.41
N PRO A 79 -9.34 17.85 -4.97
CA PRO A 79 -9.63 17.19 -6.26
C PRO A 79 -8.79 17.71 -7.43
N ASP A 80 -8.31 18.95 -7.35
CA ASP A 80 -7.43 19.58 -8.34
C ASP A 80 -5.95 19.16 -8.21
N GLY A 81 -5.62 18.27 -7.26
CA GLY A 81 -4.26 17.81 -6.99
C GLY A 81 -3.43 18.77 -6.13
N THR A 82 -3.96 19.95 -5.80
CA THR A 82 -3.31 20.85 -4.83
C THR A 82 -3.51 20.34 -3.41
N SER A 83 -2.82 20.95 -2.47
CA SER A 83 -2.88 20.54 -1.07
C SER A 83 -3.20 21.73 -0.17
N LYS A 84 -4.08 21.52 0.80
CA LYS A 84 -4.51 22.56 1.73
C LYS A 84 -4.30 22.10 3.17
N LYS A 85 -3.93 23.02 4.06
CA LYS A 85 -3.95 22.77 5.51
C LYS A 85 -5.38 22.94 6.03
N GLU A 86 -5.86 21.93 6.74
CA GLU A 86 -7.17 21.93 7.37
C GLU A 86 -7.05 21.60 8.85
N ASP A 87 -7.85 22.29 9.67
CA ASP A 87 -7.92 22.07 11.11
C ASP A 87 -9.27 21.40 11.44
N LYS A 88 -9.24 20.33 12.22
CA LYS A 88 -10.43 19.64 12.75
C LYS A 88 -10.32 19.52 14.26
N VAL A 89 -11.39 19.86 14.97
CA VAL A 89 -11.46 19.65 16.41
C VAL A 89 -12.02 18.25 16.68
N LEU A 90 -11.20 17.40 17.29
CA LEU A 90 -11.62 16.15 17.90
C LEU A 90 -12.17 16.46 19.30
N THR A 91 -13.38 15.99 19.59
CA THR A 91 -14.00 16.10 20.91
C THR A 91 -14.04 14.72 21.53
N ILE A 92 -13.43 14.58 22.70
CA ILE A 92 -13.29 13.33 23.44
C ILE A 92 -14.11 13.47 24.71
N HIS A 93 -15.03 12.53 24.92
CA HIS A 93 -15.83 12.42 26.13
C HIS A 93 -15.22 11.32 27.00
N VAL A 94 -14.90 11.68 28.24
CA VAL A 94 -14.37 10.80 29.28
C VAL A 94 -15.41 10.73 30.38
#